data_AF-A0A386B007-F1
#
_entry.id   AF-A0A386B007-F1
#
_cell.length_a   1.000
_cell.length_b   1.000
_cell.length_c   1.000
_cell.angle_alpha   90.00
_cell.angle_beta   90.00
_cell.angle_gamma   90.00
#
_symmetry.space_group_name_H-M   'P 1'
#
loop_
_entity.id
_entity.type
_entity.pdbx_description
1 polymer ?
#
loop_
_entity_poly.entity_id
_entity_poly.type
_entity_poly.pdbx_seq_one_letter_code
_entity_poly.pdbx_strand_id
1 'polypeptide(L)' 'MNLFFKLSIASFFLFSVLLIIGIPVSFVNSGFLSWKKNKKNFFILISLWLFSVFLVGILNSFVI' A
#
# COMPACT_ATOMS: atom_id res chain seq x y z
N MET A 1 18.34 -6.62 10.67
CA MET A 1 17.35 -5.51 10.69
C MET A 1 17.48 -4.60 9.47
N ASN A 2 18.70 -4.22 9.08
CA ASN A 2 18.92 -3.29 7.96
C ASN A 2 18.38 -3.77 6.58
N LEU A 3 18.52 -5.05 6.23
CA LEU A 3 17.95 -5.61 4.98
C LEU A 3 16.41 -5.55 4.99
N PHE A 4 15.78 -6.05 6.06
CA PHE A 4 14.32 -6.07 6.22
C PHE A 4 13.73 -4.66 6.23
N PHE A 5 14.40 -3.69 6.87
CA PHE A 5 14.00 -2.29 6.86
C PHE A 5 14.02 -1.70 5.44
N LYS A 6 15.10 -1.91 4.69
CA LYS A 6 15.21 -1.44 3.30
C LYS A 6 14.14 -2.06 2.39
N LEU A 7 13.89 -3.37 2.53
CA LEU A 7 12.84 -4.08 1.79
C LEU A 7 11.44 -3.55 2.16
N SER A 8 11.20 -3.30 3.45
CA SER A 8 9.92 -2.79 3.95
C SER A 8 9.62 -1.39 3.40
N ILE A 9 10.62 -0.49 3.40
CA ILE A 9 10.49 0.85 2.80
C ILE A 9 10.28 0.78 1.29
N ALA A 10 11.03 -0.08 0.58
CA ALA A 10 10.85 -0.25 -0.87
C ALA A 10 9.44 -0.75 -1.21
N SER A 11 8.93 -1.74 -0.46
CA SER A 11 7.56 -2.24 -0.60
C SER A 11 6.53 -1.14 -0.31
N PHE A 12 6.68 -0.41 0.79
CA PHE A 12 5.80 0.69 1.16
C PHE A 12 5.74 1.78 0.07
N PHE A 13 6.88 2.13 -0.51
CA PHE A 13 6.95 3.07 -1.63
C PHE A 13 6.17 2.58 -2.85
N LEU A 14 6.39 1.32 -3.27
CA LEU A 14 5.69 0.73 -4.42
C LEU A 14 4.18 0.65 -4.19
N PHE A 15 3.73 0.25 -3.00
CA PHE A 15 2.31 0.24 -2.63
C PHE A 15 1.70 1.64 -2.66
N SER A 16 2.45 2.65 -2.24
CA SER A 16 2.00 4.05 -2.30
C SER A 16 1.76 4.49 -3.74
N VAL A 17 2.71 4.24 -4.65
CA VAL A 17 2.56 4.56 -6.07
C VAL A 17 1.37 3.83 -6.69
N LEU A 18 1.20 2.54 -6.37
CA LEU A 18 0.05 1.74 -6.81
C LEU A 18 -1.29 2.34 -6.34
N LEU A 19 -1.38 2.80 -5.09
CA LEU A 19 -2.61 3.41 -4.57
C LEU A 19 -2.87 4.80 -5.15
N ILE A 20 -1.83 5.63 -5.32
CA ILE A 20 -1.93 6.96 -5.92
C ILE A 20 -2.54 6.89 -7.32
N ILE A 21 -2.19 5.86 -8.10
CA ILE A 21 -2.72 5.66 -9.46
C ILE A 21 -4.04 4.89 -9.40
N GLY A 22 -4.10 3.81 -8.63
CA GLY A 22 -5.22 2.87 -8.61
C GLY A 22 -6.51 3.46 -8.07
N ILE A 23 -6.44 4.30 -7.03
CA ILE A 23 -7.61 4.93 -6.41
C ILE A 23 -8.35 5.84 -7.41
N PRO A 24 -7.73 6.88 -8.02
CA PRO A 24 -8.44 7.75 -8.96
C PRO A 24 -8.92 7.01 -10.21
N VAL A 25 -8.12 6.08 -10.75
CA VAL A 25 -8.53 5.25 -11.89
C VAL A 25 -9.79 4.43 -11.56
N SER A 26 -9.87 3.87 -10.35
CA SER A 26 -11.02 3.06 -9.93
C SER A 26 -12.31 3.84 -9.76
N PHE A 27 -12.23 5.13 -9.39
CA PHE A 27 -13.40 5.97 -9.18
C PHE A 27 -14.04 6.40 -10.50
N VAL A 28 -13.24 6.60 -11.54
CA VAL A 28 -13.74 7.01 -12.87
C VAL A 28 -14.14 5.79 -13.71
N ASN A 29 -13.51 4.63 -13.51
CA ASN A 29 -13.75 3.45 -14.34
C ASN A 29 -15.04 2.70 -13.96
N SER A 30 -15.83 2.31 -14.97
CA SER A 30 -17.00 1.43 -14.85
C SER A 30 -16.72 -0.04 -15.23
N GLY A 31 -15.54 -0.31 -15.81
CA GLY A 31 -15.10 -1.62 -16.29
C GLY A 31 -14.51 -2.54 -15.22
N PHE A 32 -13.42 -3.24 -15.56
CA PHE A 32 -12.78 -4.25 -14.70
C PHE A 32 -12.22 -3.67 -13.38
N LEU A 33 -11.65 -2.46 -13.41
CA LEU A 33 -11.06 -1.80 -12.23
C LEU A 33 -12.05 -0.93 -11.45
N SER A 34 -13.35 -1.05 -11.70
CA SER A 34 -14.36 -0.20 -11.08
C SER A 34 -14.40 -0.33 -9.55
N TRP A 35 -14.49 0.81 -8.87
CA TRP A 35 -14.65 0.89 -7.41
C TRP A 35 -15.79 0.01 -6.90
N LYS A 36 -16.96 0.03 -7.55
CA LYS A 36 -18.12 -0.75 -7.09
C LYS A 36 -17.87 -2.26 -7.10
N LYS A 37 -17.13 -2.76 -8.10
CA LYS A 37 -16.84 -4.19 -8.26
C LYS A 37 -15.71 -4.65 -7.34
N ASN A 38 -14.69 -3.80 -7.14
CA ASN A 38 -13.48 -4.18 -6.42
C ASN A 38 -13.33 -3.51 -5.06
N LYS A 39 -14.39 -2.91 -4.50
CA LYS A 39 -14.37 -2.16 -3.24
C LYS A 39 -13.62 -2.91 -2.13
N LYS A 40 -13.92 -4.20 -1.97
CA LYS A 40 -13.25 -5.06 -0.97
C LYS A 40 -11.73 -5.13 -1.19
N ASN A 41 -11.29 -5.33 -2.44
CA ASN A 41 -9.87 -5.42 -2.76
C ASN A 41 -9.15 -4.09 -2.50
N PHE A 42 -9.77 -2.96 -2.81
CA PHE A 42 -9.21 -1.64 -2.46
C PHE A 42 -9.07 -1.45 -0.95
N PHE A 43 -10.07 -1.86 -0.16
CA PHE A 43 -9.95 -1.83 1.30
C PHE A 43 -8.82 -2.72 1.84
N ILE A 44 -8.61 -3.89 1.25
CA ILE A 44 -7.48 -4.77 1.61
C ILE A 44 -6.15 -4.10 1.27
N LEU A 45 -6.02 -3.50 0.08
CA LEU A 45 -4.83 -2.77 -0.33
C LEU A 45 -4.51 -1.59 0.60
N ILE A 46 -5.53 -0.81 0.97
CA ILE A 46 -5.39 0.33 1.90
C ILE A 46 -5.01 -0.15 3.31
N SER A 47 -5.63 -1.23 3.78
CA SER A 47 -5.29 -1.85 5.07
C SER A 47 -3.85 -2.36 5.09
N LEU A 48 -3.39 -3.00 4.00
CA LEU A 48 -2.01 -3.48 3.86
C LEU A 48 -1.00 -2.33 3.79
N TRP A 49 -1.37 -1.22 3.15
CA TRP A 49 -0.57 -0.01 3.13
C TRP A 49 -0.44 0.61 4.53
N LEU A 50 -1.55 0.72 5.28
CA LEU A 50 -1.54 1.16 6.68
C LEU A 50 -0.69 0.25 7.56
N PHE A 51 -0.83 -1.08 7.41
CA PHE A 51 0.00 -2.04 8.13
C PHE A 51 1.49 -1.83 7.82
N SER A 52 1.84 -1.55 6.56
CA SER A 52 3.23 -1.27 6.17
C SER A 52 3.78 -0.01 6.85
N VAL A 53 2.98 1.02 7.10
CA VAL A 53 3.41 2.21 7.87
C VAL A 53 3.87 1.81 9.27
N PHE A 54 3.06 1.01 9.98
CA PHE A 54 3.41 0.53 11.32
C PHE A 54 4.63 -0.40 11.27
N LEU A 55 4.70 -1.29 10.28
CA LEU A 55 5.83 -2.20 10.10
C LEU A 55 7.15 -1.43 9.93
N VAL A 56 7.19 -0.43 9.04
CA VAL A 56 8.36 0.42 8.83
C VAL A 56 8.73 1.17 10.12
N GLY A 57 7.75 1.75 10.81
CA GLY A 57 7.96 2.48 12.06
C GLY A 57 8.52 1.59 13.18
N ILE A 58 8.05 0.35 13.30
CA ILE A 58 8.57 -0.62 14.27
C ILE A 58 10.00 -1.03 13.89
N LEU A 59 10.25 -1.33 12.61
CA LEU A 59 11.58 -1.72 12.13
C LEU A 59 12.61 -0.59 12.28
N ASN A 60 12.17 0.67 12.20
CA ASN A 60 13.00 1.85 12.41
C ASN A 60 13.69 1.83 13.78
N SER A 61 12.97 1.39 14.84
CA SER A 61 13.48 1.30 16.21
C SER A 61 14.58 0.25 16.43
N PHE A 62 14.88 -0.58 15.43
CA PHE A 62 15.96 -1.58 15.48
C PHE A 62 17.12 -1.26 14.53
N VAL A 63 17.07 -0.11 13.84
CA VAL A 63 18.07 0.31 12.85
C VAL A 63 18.74 1.62 13.28
N ILE A 64 17.96 2.56 13.82
CA ILE A 64 18.44 3.78 14.48
C ILE A 64 18.67 3.49 15.95
#